data_AF-A0A182WRT8-F1
#
_entry.id   AF-A0A182WRT8-F1
#
_cell.length_a   1.000
_cell.length_b   1.000
_cell.length_c   1.000
_cell.angle_alpha   90.00
_cell.angle_beta   90.00
_cell.angle_gamma   90.00
#
_symmetry.space_group_name_H-M   'P 1'
#
loop_
_entity.id
_entity.type
_entity.pdbx_description
1 polymer ?
#
loop_
_entity_poly.entity_id
_entity_poly.type
_entity_poly.pdbx_seq_one_letter_code
_entity_poly.pdbx_strand_id
1 'polypeptide(L)' 'MPFSAGSRNCIGQRYAMLEVKTVLVKLLANYQLLPCEANNQLRLKADMTLKPVNETSGICVLRFSLVLISCTLQIQ' A
#
# COMPACT_ATOMS: atom_id res chain seq x y z
N MET A 1 -1.32 17.28 -5.42
CA MET A 1 -1.94 17.07 -4.08
C MET A 1 -2.96 15.92 -4.18
N PRO A 2 -2.79 14.80 -3.46
CA PRO A 2 -3.50 13.53 -3.71
C PRO A 2 -4.99 13.46 -3.30
N PHE A 3 -5.53 14.46 -2.59
CA PHE A 3 -6.95 14.51 -2.23
C PHE A 3 -7.61 15.87 -2.51
N SER A 4 -6.96 16.69 -3.35
CA SER A 4 -7.30 18.10 -3.56
C SER A 4 -7.32 18.92 -2.25
N ALA A 5 -7.41 20.24 -2.36
CA ALA A 5 -7.60 21.14 -1.22
C ALA A 5 -8.60 22.24 -1.61
N GLY A 6 -9.36 22.75 -0.64
CA GLY A 6 -10.40 23.76 -0.86
C GLY A 6 -11.83 23.19 -0.89
N SER A 7 -12.77 23.95 -1.47
CA SER A 7 -14.21 23.61 -1.51
C SER A 7 -14.53 22.34 -2.31
N ARG A 8 -13.61 21.92 -3.19
CA ARG A 8 -13.67 20.64 -3.94
C ARG A 8 -12.63 19.65 -3.40
N ASN A 9 -12.65 19.38 -2.09
CA ASN A 9 -11.86 18.28 -1.53
C ASN A 9 -12.44 16.92 -1.91
N CYS A 10 -11.63 15.87 -1.78
CA CYS A 10 -12.14 14.51 -1.86
C CYS A 10 -12.97 14.17 -0.61
N ILE A 11 -14.27 13.92 -0.80
CA ILE A 11 -15.19 13.45 0.25
C ILE A 11 -14.67 12.15 0.89
N GLY A 12 -14.05 11.29 0.08
CA GLY A 12 -13.47 10.02 0.49
C GLY A 12 -12.09 10.11 1.17
N GLN A 13 -11.52 11.30 1.38
CA GLN A 13 -10.16 11.44 1.92
C GLN A 13 -9.98 10.73 3.27
N ARG A 14 -10.99 10.82 4.16
CA ARG A 14 -10.93 10.18 5.48
C ARG A 14 -10.96 8.66 5.37
N TYR A 15 -11.82 8.14 4.50
CA TYR A 15 -11.95 6.71 4.27
C TYR A 15 -10.67 6.13 3.65
N ALA A 16 -10.16 6.77 2.60
CA ALA A 16 -8.92 6.35 1.94
C ALA A 16 -7.72 6.34 2.92
N MET A 17 -7.61 7.36 3.79
CA MET A 17 -6.55 7.40 4.80
C MET A 17 -6.68 6.29 5.86
N LEU A 18 -7.90 5.93 6.26
CA LEU A 18 -8.14 4.82 7.18
C LEU A 18 -7.80 3.48 6.54
N GLU A 19 -8.24 3.26 5.31
CA GLU A 19 -7.97 2.05 4.55
C GLU A 19 -6.46 1.85 4.35
N VAL A 20 -5.74 2.88 3.90
CA VAL A 20 -4.28 2.81 3.73
C VAL A 20 -3.56 2.50 5.04
N LYS A 21 -3.96 3.13 6.15
CA LYS A 21 -3.36 2.86 7.47
C LYS A 21 -3.63 1.43 7.95
N THR A 22 -4.87 0.96 7.82
CA THR A 22 -5.23 -0.40 8.27
C THR A 22 -4.52 -1.47 7.45
N VAL A 23 -4.43 -1.28 6.13
CA VAL A 23 -3.66 -2.17 5.24
C VAL A 23 -2.18 -2.14 5.62
N LEU A 24 -1.59 -0.97 5.85
CA LEU A 24 -0.18 -0.86 6.24
C LEU A 24 0.12 -1.57 7.56
N VAL A 25 -0.73 -1.38 8.59
CA VAL A 25 -0.57 -2.07 9.88
C VAL A 25 -0.70 -3.58 9.71
N LYS A 26 -1.68 -4.06 8.93
CA LYS A 26 -1.83 -5.49 8.64
C LYS A 26 -0.64 -6.05 7.87
N LEU A 27 -0.09 -5.29 6.93
CA LEU A 27 1.10 -5.69 6.17
C LEU A 27 2.31 -5.83 7.09
N LEU A 28 2.60 -4.84 7.93
CA LEU A 28 3.75 -4.87 8.83
C LEU A 28 3.63 -5.92 9.94
N ALA A 29 2.40 -6.17 10.43
CA ALA A 29 2.19 -7.13 11.51
C ALA A 29 2.27 -8.59 11.06
N ASN A 30 1.96 -8.87 9.78
CA ASN A 30 1.80 -10.25 9.30
C ASN A 30 2.81 -10.67 8.24
N TYR A 31 3.52 -9.74 7.61
CA TYR A 31 4.45 -10.04 6.53
C TYR A 31 5.86 -9.58 6.87
N GLN A 32 6.83 -10.38 6.44
CA GLN A 32 8.23 -9.99 6.50
C GLN A 32 8.63 -9.37 5.16
N LEU A 33 8.89 -8.06 5.18
CA LEU A 33 9.33 -7.32 4.01
C LEU A 33 10.83 -7.52 3.83
N LEU A 34 11.25 -8.20 2.76
CA LEU A 34 12.66 -8.36 2.41
C LEU A 34 13.00 -7.53 1.16
N PRO A 35 14.23 -7.01 1.04
CA PRO A 35 14.68 -6.37 -0.19
C PRO A 35 14.84 -7.42 -1.30
N CYS A 36 14.24 -7.20 -2.49
CA CYS A 36 14.38 -8.15 -3.59
C CYS A 36 15.79 -8.19 -4.18
N GLU A 37 16.52 -7.06 -4.25
CA GLU A 37 17.90 -7.00 -4.76
C GLU A 37 18.64 -5.77 -4.19
N ALA A 38 19.97 -5.85 -4.13
CA ALA A 38 20.85 -4.85 -3.50
C ALA A 38 20.99 -3.51 -4.27
N ASN A 39 20.59 -3.46 -5.54
CA ASN A 39 20.70 -2.28 -6.41
C ASN A 39 19.36 -1.55 -6.66
N ASN A 40 18.38 -1.70 -5.77
CA ASN A 40 17.09 -1.02 -5.89
C ASN A 40 17.16 0.43 -5.41
N GLN A 41 17.49 1.34 -6.33
CA GLN A 41 17.23 2.76 -6.10
C GLN A 41 15.71 3.00 -6.18
N LEU A 42 15.12 3.44 -5.07
CA LEU A 42 13.72 3.88 -5.03
C LEU A 42 13.51 5.05 -6.00
N ARG A 43 13.03 4.75 -7.21
CA ARG A 43 12.70 5.78 -8.21
C ARG A 43 11.36 6.41 -7.85
N LEU A 44 11.42 7.55 -7.15
CA LEU A 44 10.26 8.38 -6.87
C LEU A 44 9.75 8.99 -8.18
N LYS A 45 8.72 8.39 -8.78
CA LYS A 45 8.01 9.00 -9.92
C LYS A 45 6.89 9.89 -9.39
N ALA A 46 7.06 11.20 -9.50
CA ALA A 46 6.04 12.19 -9.19
C ALA A 46 5.33 12.63 -10.49
N ASP A 47 4.51 11.75 -11.05
CA ASP A 47 3.70 12.04 -12.23
C ASP A 47 2.38 12.73 -11.85
N MET A 48 1.89 13.62 -12.72
CA MET A 48 0.57 14.28 -12.55
C MET A 48 -0.59 13.28 -12.61
N THR A 49 -0.39 12.16 -13.30
CA THR A 49 -1.31 11.03 -13.34
C THR A 49 -0.72 9.86 -12.56
N LEU A 50 -1.54 9.21 -11.73
CA LEU A 50 -1.18 7.97 -11.07
C LEU A 50 -0.93 6.88 -12.13
N LYS A 51 0.34 6.62 -12.43
CA LYS A 51 0.75 5.50 -13.27
C LYS A 51 1.41 4.45 -12.38
N PRO A 52 1.00 3.17 -12.47
CA PRO A 52 1.74 2.12 -11.80
C PRO A 52 3.15 2.08 -12.39
N VAL A 53 4.17 2.16 -11.53
CA VAL A 53 5.55 1.89 -11.94
C VAL A 53 5.63 0.42 -12.31
N ASN A 54 5.82 0.17 -13.60
CA ASN A 54 5.97 -1.13 -14.22
C ASN A 54 7.40 -1.69 -14.10
N GLU A 55 8.02 -1.46 -12.96
CA GLU A 55 9.28 -2.09 -12.55
C GLU A 55 9.10 -2.51 -11.09
N THR A 56 8.85 -3.81 -10.87
CA THR A 56 8.76 -4.46 -9.55
C THR A 56 10.14 -4.53 -8.88
N SER A 57 10.83 -3.40 -8.81
CA SER A 57 12.13 -3.21 -8.16
C SER A 57 11.91 -2.66 -6.76
N GLY A 58 11.15 -3.39 -5.94
CA GLY A 58 10.71 -2.89 -4.63
C GLY A 58 9.96 -3.91 -3.81
N ILE A 59 10.68 -4.49 -2.85
CA ILE A 59 10.19 -5.30 -1.72
C ILE A 59 9.63 -6.69 -2.11
N CYS A 60 10.39 -7.72 -1.77
CA CYS A 60 9.98 -9.12 -1.82
C CYS A 60 9.27 -9.44 -0.51
N VAL A 61 7.96 -9.68 -0.58
CA VAL A 61 7.15 -10.01 0.60
C VAL A 61 7.29 -11.50 0.89
N LEU A 62 7.92 -11.86 2.02
CA LEU A 62 7.95 -13.25 2.46
C LEU A 62 6.86 -13.53 3.51
N ARG A 63 6.10 -14.57 3.15
CA ARG A 63 5.17 -15.42 3.90
C ARG A 63 3.70 -15.00 3.93
N PHE A 64 2.93 -15.70 3.08
CA PHE A 64 1.49 -15.53 2.79
C PHE A 64 0.58 -16.63 3.38
N SER A 65 1.07 -17.50 4.27
CA SER A 65 0.39 -18.80 4.47
C SER A 65 -0.75 -18.84 5.50
N LEU A 66 -1.04 -17.82 6.32
CA LEU A 66 -2.01 -17.96 7.43
C LEU A 66 -3.02 -16.82 7.63
N VAL A 67 -2.87 -15.67 6.95
CA VAL A 67 -3.70 -14.47 7.25
C VAL A 67 -5.03 -14.44 6.49
N LEU A 68 -5.09 -15.09 5.32
CA LEU A 68 -6.35 -15.21 4.57
C LEU A 68 -7.41 -15.96 5.37
N ILE A 69 -7.03 -16.88 6.27
CA ILE A 69 -7.99 -17.66 7.08
C ILE A 69 -8.65 -16.77 8.16
N SER A 70 -7.94 -15.78 8.71
CA SER A 70 -8.53 -14.83 9.67
C SER A 70 -9.31 -13.69 9.01
N CYS A 71 -8.94 -13.28 7.79
CA CYS A 71 -9.59 -12.12 7.14
C CYS A 71 -10.93 -12.48 6.48
N THR A 72 -11.15 -13.72 6.04
CA THR A 72 -12.49 -14.17 5.61
C THR A 72 -13.45 -14.32 6.80
N LEU A 73 -12.93 -14.56 8.01
CA LEU A 73 -13.74 -14.74 9.22
C LEU A 73 -14.22 -13.43 9.86
N GLN A 74 -13.66 -12.28 9.45
CA GLN A 74 -13.99 -10.96 10.01
C GLN A 74 -14.98 -10.15 9.14
N ILE A 75 -15.46 -10.72 8.03
CA ILE A 75 -16.38 -10.07 7.07
C ILE A 75 -17.75 -10.80 7.02
N GLN A 76 -18.01 -11.75 7.94
CA GLN A 76 -19.34 -12.35 8.18
C GLN A 76 -19.96 -11.76 9.45
#